data_AF-E6LK63-F1
#
_entry.id   AF-E6LK63-F1
#
_cell.length_a   1.000
_cell.length_b   1.000
_cell.length_c   1.000
_cell.angle_alpha   90.00
_cell.angle_beta   90.00
_cell.angle_gamma   90.00
#
_symmetry.space_group_name_H-M   'P 1'
#
loop_
_entity.id
_entity.type
_entity.pdbx_description
1 polymer ?
#
loop_
_entity_poly.entity_id
_entity_poly.type
_entity_poly.pdbx_seq_one_letter_code
_entity_poly.pdbx_strand_id
1 'polypeptide(L)'
;MKHSINNSMLNSTKEELSSFMLKLNDLDTNKSLSKQSTKDFIAFLSKKLMFLKYLYHEENNYNLAVLISDFFFLIISIIKNEIRYIYLNERSIIENFTRYIMKKTLEDSQVTHSLFDEMNNTFFKNTQFQSEFSLIKSEYNVSCNYVHGGKKLEHSLISVLDEYINNKLEFKNSRALYNNMSRIITTFIRIIISNNTDTVNACFHRKKTILRYLIGN
;
A
#
# COMPACT_ATOMS: atom_id res chain seq x y z
N MET A 1 34.41 -12.65 -0.07
CA MET A 1 33.83 -12.10 -1.32
C MET A 1 32.29 -12.10 -1.35
N LYS A 2 31.57 -13.23 -1.13
CA LYS A 2 30.08 -13.23 -1.18
C LYS A 2 29.41 -12.32 -0.14
N HIS A 3 29.96 -12.23 1.08
CA HIS A 3 29.44 -11.33 2.12
C HIS A 3 29.64 -9.84 1.81
N SER A 4 30.74 -9.44 1.15
CA SER A 4 31.02 -8.04 0.84
C SER A 4 30.12 -7.51 -0.28
N ILE A 5 29.83 -8.33 -1.29
CA ILE A 5 28.91 -7.97 -2.39
C ILE A 5 27.48 -7.78 -1.85
N ASN A 6 27.01 -8.68 -0.98
CA ASN A 6 25.66 -8.58 -0.43
C ASN A 6 25.49 -7.33 0.47
N ASN A 7 26.51 -6.97 1.24
CA ASN A 7 26.51 -5.74 2.02
C ASN A 7 26.54 -4.50 1.13
N SER A 8 27.29 -4.52 0.03
CA SER A 8 27.31 -3.43 -0.96
C SER A 8 25.94 -3.23 -1.62
N MET A 9 25.26 -4.29 -2.04
CA MET A 9 23.91 -4.19 -2.65
C MET A 9 22.86 -3.69 -1.65
N LEU A 10 22.95 -4.12 -0.39
CA LEU A 10 22.08 -3.63 0.67
C LEU A 10 22.30 -2.13 0.93
N ASN A 11 23.57 -1.68 0.96
CA ASN A 11 23.89 -0.27 1.12
C ASN A 11 23.34 0.56 -0.04
N SER A 12 23.54 0.12 -1.28
CA SER A 12 22.97 0.78 -2.47
C SER A 12 21.43 0.86 -2.39
N THR A 13 20.76 -0.19 -1.93
CA THR A 13 19.29 -0.16 -1.72
C THR A 13 18.89 0.88 -0.67
N LYS A 14 19.64 0.99 0.42
CA LYS A 14 19.40 1.99 1.47
C LYS A 14 19.66 3.41 0.97
N GLU A 15 20.68 3.61 0.14
CA GLU A 15 21.03 4.88 -0.49
C GLU A 15 19.95 5.33 -1.49
N GLU A 16 19.41 4.42 -2.30
CA GLU A 16 18.29 4.71 -3.21
C GLU A 16 17.06 5.17 -2.41
N LEU A 17 16.68 4.42 -1.36
CA LEU A 17 15.56 4.80 -0.49
C LEU A 17 15.80 6.12 0.25
N SER A 18 17.04 6.39 0.67
CA SER A 18 17.39 7.66 1.33
C SER A 18 17.27 8.83 0.35
N SER A 19 17.76 8.67 -0.87
CA SER A 19 17.66 9.66 -1.94
C SER A 19 16.19 9.93 -2.31
N PHE A 20 15.36 8.87 -2.36
CA PHE A 20 13.93 9.01 -2.55
C PHE A 20 13.27 9.80 -1.42
N MET A 21 13.57 9.48 -0.16
CA MET A 21 13.05 10.23 1.00
C MET A 21 13.49 11.70 1.00
N LEU A 22 14.72 12.02 0.59
CA LEU A 22 15.18 13.41 0.42
C LEU A 22 14.33 14.13 -0.62
N LYS A 23 14.12 13.51 -1.79
CA LYS A 23 13.28 14.11 -2.84
C LYS A 23 11.84 14.35 -2.38
N LEU A 24 11.28 13.47 -1.55
CA LEU A 24 9.94 13.67 -0.97
C LEU A 24 9.91 14.84 0.03
N ASN A 25 10.97 15.05 0.81
CA ASN A 25 11.06 16.23 1.68
C ASN A 25 11.08 17.54 0.89
N ASP A 26 11.78 17.56 -0.26
CA ASP A 26 11.80 18.75 -1.14
C ASP A 26 10.41 19.11 -1.69
N LEU A 27 9.52 18.12 -1.81
CA LEU A 27 8.15 18.28 -2.31
C LEU A 27 7.13 18.60 -1.20
N ASP A 28 7.52 18.48 0.07
CA ASP A 28 6.61 18.61 1.21
C ASP A 28 6.39 20.06 1.66
N THR A 29 5.64 20.80 0.85
CA THR A 29 5.28 22.19 1.14
C THR A 29 4.39 22.34 2.39
N ASN A 30 3.66 21.28 2.76
CA ASN A 30 2.74 21.25 3.91
C ASN A 30 3.41 20.82 5.21
N LYS A 31 4.71 20.49 5.20
CA LYS A 31 5.45 19.95 6.35
C LYS A 31 4.82 18.68 6.94
N SER A 32 4.14 17.87 6.13
CA SER A 32 3.56 16.59 6.53
C SER A 32 4.60 15.60 7.06
N LEU A 33 5.82 15.64 6.51
CA LEU A 33 7.00 14.83 6.89
C LEU A 33 7.72 15.33 8.15
N SER A 34 7.32 16.48 8.70
CA SER A 34 7.80 16.91 10.03
C SER A 34 7.32 15.98 11.15
N LYS A 35 6.20 15.28 10.93
CA LYS A 35 5.66 14.29 11.88
C LYS A 35 6.38 12.96 11.70
N GLN A 36 7.02 12.47 12.76
CA GLN A 36 7.75 11.20 12.75
C GLN A 36 6.88 10.02 12.28
N SER A 37 5.62 9.96 12.71
CA SER A 37 4.69 8.89 12.29
C SER A 37 4.44 8.87 10.77
N THR A 38 4.40 10.05 10.13
CA THR A 38 4.24 10.15 8.68
C THR A 38 5.53 9.72 7.97
N LYS A 39 6.68 10.15 8.49
CA LYS A 39 7.99 9.76 7.97
C LYS A 39 8.20 8.24 8.05
N ASP A 40 7.85 7.63 9.17
CA ASP A 40 7.95 6.18 9.38
C ASP A 40 7.02 5.42 8.42
N PHE A 41 5.78 5.90 8.25
CA PHE A 41 4.84 5.27 7.34
C PHE A 41 5.28 5.39 5.87
N ILE A 42 5.77 6.56 5.44
CA ILE A 42 6.30 6.72 4.09
C ILE A 42 7.56 5.87 3.89
N ALA A 43 8.45 5.77 4.89
CA ALA A 43 9.60 4.88 4.83
C ALA A 43 9.17 3.40 4.70
N PHE A 44 8.11 2.99 5.41
CA PHE A 44 7.48 1.69 5.25
C PHE A 44 6.98 1.49 3.80
N LEU A 45 6.18 2.42 3.27
CA LEU A 45 5.65 2.35 1.90
C LEU A 45 6.78 2.28 0.86
N SER A 46 7.81 3.10 0.98
CA SER A 46 8.98 3.12 0.09
C SER A 46 9.69 1.76 0.02
N LYS A 47 9.80 1.05 1.15
CA LYS A 47 10.36 -0.31 1.16
C LYS A 47 9.45 -1.32 0.45
N LYS A 48 8.13 -1.22 0.62
CA LYS A 48 7.17 -2.11 -0.06
C LYS A 48 7.13 -1.83 -1.56
N LEU A 49 7.19 -0.56 -1.95
CA LEU A 49 7.33 -0.14 -3.33
C LEU A 49 8.58 -0.74 -3.99
N MET A 50 9.72 -0.70 -3.30
CA MET A 50 10.95 -1.33 -3.78
C MET A 50 10.79 -2.86 -3.93
N PHE A 51 10.15 -3.52 -2.96
CA PHE A 51 9.85 -4.95 -3.06
C PHE A 51 8.95 -5.26 -4.28
N LEU A 52 7.89 -4.49 -4.51
CA LEU A 52 6.99 -4.66 -5.66
C LEU A 52 7.73 -4.42 -6.98
N LYS A 53 8.65 -3.45 -7.03
CA LYS A 53 9.51 -3.20 -8.20
C LYS A 53 10.38 -4.42 -8.54
N TYR A 54 10.94 -5.10 -7.54
CA TYR A 54 11.67 -6.35 -7.75
C TYR A 54 10.79 -7.45 -8.37
N LEU A 55 9.56 -7.62 -7.87
CA LEU A 55 8.62 -8.59 -8.45
C LEU A 55 8.22 -8.22 -9.88
N TYR A 56 7.94 -6.93 -10.12
CA TYR A 56 7.55 -6.45 -11.43
C TYR A 56 8.65 -6.67 -12.48
N HIS A 57 9.92 -6.48 -12.13
CA HIS A 57 11.03 -6.75 -13.04
C HIS A 57 11.17 -8.23 -13.42
N GLU A 58 10.71 -9.15 -12.56
CA GLU A 58 10.75 -10.59 -12.83
C GLU A 58 9.53 -11.05 -13.65
N GLU A 59 8.33 -10.60 -13.27
CA GLU A 59 7.08 -11.13 -13.84
C GLU A 59 6.46 -10.26 -14.93
N ASN A 60 6.85 -8.98 -15.02
CA ASN A 60 6.25 -7.98 -15.91
C ASN A 60 4.71 -7.92 -15.81
N ASN A 61 4.17 -8.11 -14.60
CA ASN A 61 2.73 -8.22 -14.38
C ASN A 61 2.06 -6.83 -14.32
N TYR A 62 0.95 -6.64 -15.05
CA TYR A 62 0.21 -5.39 -15.10
C TYR A 62 -0.31 -4.93 -13.72
N ASN A 63 -0.87 -5.83 -12.91
CA ASN A 63 -1.40 -5.47 -11.58
C ASN A 63 -0.27 -4.97 -10.65
N LEU A 64 0.95 -5.49 -10.80
CA LEU A 64 2.11 -4.98 -10.08
C LEU A 64 2.49 -3.55 -10.54
N ALA A 65 2.42 -3.26 -11.84
CA ALA A 65 2.66 -1.90 -12.35
C ALA A 65 1.65 -0.90 -11.77
N VAL A 66 0.37 -1.29 -11.71
CA VAL A 66 -0.67 -0.46 -11.11
C VAL A 66 -0.43 -0.28 -9.61
N LEU A 67 -0.08 -1.33 -8.86
CA LEU A 67 0.27 -1.22 -7.45
C LEU A 67 1.45 -0.26 -7.22
N ILE A 68 2.51 -0.35 -8.04
CA ILE A 68 3.65 0.57 -7.96
C ILE A 68 3.17 2.02 -8.15
N SER A 69 2.30 2.27 -9.13
CA SER A 69 1.71 3.59 -9.37
C SER A 69 0.87 4.07 -8.19
N ASP A 70 -0.03 3.24 -7.68
CA ASP A 70 -0.92 3.57 -6.55
C ASP A 70 -0.13 3.90 -5.28
N PHE A 71 0.99 3.21 -5.02
CA PHE A 71 1.88 3.53 -3.90
C PHE A 71 2.53 4.90 -4.05
N PHE A 72 2.98 5.27 -5.26
CA PHE A 72 3.50 6.63 -5.50
C PHE A 72 2.42 7.69 -5.27
N PHE A 73 1.22 7.49 -5.82
CA PHE A 73 0.13 8.44 -5.64
C PHE A 73 -0.33 8.53 -4.18
N LEU A 74 -0.37 7.40 -3.45
CA LEU A 74 -0.64 7.40 -2.02
C LEU A 74 0.37 8.28 -1.25
N ILE A 75 1.67 8.08 -1.50
CA ILE A 75 2.73 8.87 -0.85
C ILE A 75 2.54 10.37 -1.15
N ILE A 76 2.31 10.74 -2.42
CA ILE A 76 2.11 12.12 -2.82
C ILE A 76 0.86 12.72 -2.17
N SER A 77 -0.26 11.99 -2.15
CA SER A 77 -1.49 12.46 -1.52
C SER A 77 -1.36 12.62 0.00
N ILE A 78 -0.55 11.79 0.66
CA ILE A 78 -0.20 11.98 2.09
C ILE A 78 0.59 13.27 2.27
N ILE A 79 1.62 13.51 1.47
CA ILE A 79 2.46 14.72 1.54
C ILE A 79 1.61 15.97 1.30
N LYS A 80 0.75 15.95 0.28
CA LYS A 80 -0.15 17.05 -0.07
C LYS A 80 -1.38 17.18 0.83
N ASN A 81 -1.58 16.28 1.79
CA ASN A 81 -2.76 16.22 2.67
C ASN A 81 -4.09 16.15 1.89
N GLU A 82 -4.10 15.35 0.83
CA GLU A 82 -5.19 15.15 -0.12
C GLU A 82 -6.03 13.92 0.27
N ILE A 83 -6.87 14.06 1.31
CA ILE A 83 -7.52 12.92 1.99
C ILE A 83 -8.40 12.08 1.06
N ARG A 84 -9.15 12.71 0.16
CA ARG A 84 -9.92 11.97 -0.86
C ARG A 84 -9.04 11.07 -1.71
N TYR A 85 -7.87 11.55 -2.08
CA TYR A 85 -6.93 10.77 -2.88
C TYR A 85 -6.19 9.73 -2.04
N ILE A 86 -5.98 9.94 -0.75
CA ILE A 86 -5.48 8.90 0.16
C ILE A 86 -6.41 7.69 0.16
N TYR A 87 -7.71 7.90 0.40
CA TYR A 87 -8.70 6.80 0.37
C TYR A 87 -8.89 6.21 -1.03
N LEU A 88 -8.78 7.02 -2.08
CA LEU A 88 -8.81 6.51 -3.47
C LEU A 88 -7.67 5.52 -3.72
N ASN A 89 -6.45 5.88 -3.31
CA ASN A 89 -5.28 5.03 -3.49
C ASN A 89 -5.31 3.82 -2.56
N GLU A 90 -5.78 3.95 -1.31
CA GLU A 90 -5.98 2.80 -0.41
C GLU A 90 -6.93 1.76 -1.03
N ARG A 91 -8.09 2.21 -1.53
CA ARG A 91 -9.03 1.35 -2.24
C ARG A 91 -8.34 0.63 -3.41
N SER A 92 -7.67 1.39 -4.28
CA SER A 92 -7.00 0.84 -5.46
C SER A 92 -5.91 -0.19 -5.08
N ILE A 93 -5.13 0.09 -4.03
CA ILE A 93 -4.11 -0.82 -3.50
C ILE A 93 -4.74 -2.15 -3.05
N ILE A 94 -5.82 -2.11 -2.27
CA ILE A 94 -6.52 -3.32 -1.82
C ILE A 94 -7.02 -4.12 -3.02
N GLU A 95 -7.62 -3.44 -4.00
CA GLU A 95 -8.14 -4.08 -5.20
C GLU A 95 -7.06 -4.77 -6.02
N ASN A 96 -5.96 -4.06 -6.29
CA ASN A 96 -4.90 -4.58 -7.16
C ASN A 96 -4.04 -5.65 -6.47
N PHE A 97 -3.86 -5.59 -5.14
CA PHE A 97 -3.30 -6.72 -4.40
C PHE A 97 -4.19 -7.94 -4.50
N THR A 98 -5.50 -7.77 -4.32
CA THR A 98 -6.47 -8.87 -4.44
C THR A 98 -6.43 -9.49 -5.83
N ARG A 99 -6.45 -8.68 -6.89
CA ARG A 99 -6.34 -9.16 -8.29
C ARG A 99 -5.03 -9.91 -8.54
N TYR A 100 -3.90 -9.36 -8.08
CA TYR A 100 -2.58 -9.98 -8.26
C TYR A 100 -2.49 -11.34 -7.55
N ILE A 101 -2.89 -11.40 -6.27
CA ILE A 101 -2.86 -12.63 -5.47
C ILE A 101 -3.79 -13.70 -6.04
N MET A 102 -5.00 -13.31 -6.43
CA MET A 102 -6.01 -14.23 -6.98
C MET A 102 -5.80 -14.52 -8.47
N LYS A 103 -4.76 -13.95 -9.11
CA LYS A 103 -4.44 -14.09 -10.53
C LYS A 103 -5.63 -13.76 -11.46
N LYS A 104 -6.36 -12.70 -11.15
CA LYS A 104 -7.49 -12.20 -11.96
C LYS A 104 -7.08 -10.97 -12.78
N THR A 105 -7.62 -10.84 -13.99
CA THR A 105 -7.41 -9.65 -14.84
C THR A 105 -8.50 -8.59 -14.60
N LEU A 106 -8.28 -7.36 -15.06
CA LEU A 106 -9.28 -6.28 -15.03
C LEU A 106 -10.50 -6.58 -15.91
N GLU A 107 -10.27 -7.28 -17.02
CA GLU A 107 -11.31 -7.63 -18.00
C GLU A 107 -12.31 -8.65 -17.40
N ASP A 108 -11.89 -9.39 -16.38
CA ASP A 108 -12.70 -10.43 -15.75
C ASP A 108 -13.62 -9.93 -14.62
N SER A 109 -13.49 -8.69 -14.11
CA SER A 109 -14.49 -8.03 -13.23
C SER A 109 -14.01 -6.73 -12.55
N GLN A 110 -14.97 -5.89 -12.14
CA GLN A 110 -14.79 -5.01 -10.97
C GLN A 110 -14.30 -5.85 -9.77
N VAL A 111 -13.61 -5.29 -8.77
CA VAL A 111 -13.41 -6.08 -7.53
C VAL A 111 -14.77 -6.30 -6.89
N THR A 112 -15.33 -7.47 -7.16
CA THR A 112 -16.66 -7.87 -6.74
C THR A 112 -16.61 -8.41 -5.33
N HIS A 113 -17.75 -8.42 -4.66
CA HIS A 113 -17.90 -9.14 -3.39
C HIS A 113 -17.45 -10.60 -3.51
N SER A 114 -17.73 -11.25 -4.64
CA SER A 114 -17.34 -12.63 -4.89
C SER A 114 -15.83 -12.85 -4.92
N LEU A 115 -15.02 -11.91 -5.44
CA LEU A 115 -13.56 -12.05 -5.43
C LEU A 115 -13.00 -11.99 -4.00
N PHE A 116 -13.54 -11.11 -3.16
CA PHE A 116 -13.19 -11.09 -1.74
C PHE A 116 -13.62 -12.36 -1.02
N ASP A 117 -14.78 -12.92 -1.35
CA ASP A 117 -15.27 -14.17 -0.75
C ASP A 117 -14.39 -15.36 -1.16
N GLU A 118 -13.97 -15.43 -2.43
CA GLU A 118 -12.99 -16.39 -2.94
C GLU A 118 -11.66 -16.26 -2.18
N MET A 119 -11.14 -15.04 -2.04
CA MET A 119 -9.92 -14.78 -1.28
C MET A 119 -10.05 -15.19 0.20
N ASN A 120 -11.18 -14.90 0.84
CA ASN A 120 -11.46 -15.32 2.22
C ASN A 120 -11.40 -16.84 2.35
N ASN A 121 -12.13 -17.55 1.50
CA ASN A 121 -12.19 -19.01 1.52
C ASN A 121 -10.81 -19.64 1.24
N THR A 122 -9.97 -18.99 0.44
CA THR A 122 -8.66 -19.52 0.02
C THR A 122 -7.58 -19.31 1.09
N PHE A 123 -7.51 -18.13 1.71
CA PHE A 123 -6.36 -17.75 2.54
C PHE A 123 -6.66 -17.50 4.03
N PHE A 124 -7.92 -17.26 4.39
CA PHE A 124 -8.25 -16.70 5.70
C PHE A 124 -9.24 -17.54 6.50
N LYS A 125 -10.24 -18.12 5.83
CA LYS A 125 -11.31 -18.87 6.47
C LYS A 125 -10.76 -20.06 7.25
N ASN A 126 -11.21 -20.20 8.49
CA ASN A 126 -10.76 -21.22 9.45
C ASN A 126 -9.26 -21.16 9.77
N THR A 127 -8.60 -20.02 9.54
CA THR A 127 -7.22 -19.77 9.97
C THR A 127 -7.21 -18.74 11.11
N GLN A 128 -6.08 -18.62 11.80
CA GLN A 128 -5.85 -17.55 12.77
C GLN A 128 -5.87 -16.14 12.15
N PHE A 129 -5.81 -16.03 10.81
CA PHE A 129 -5.73 -14.76 10.08
C PHE A 129 -7.11 -14.20 9.68
N GLN A 130 -8.21 -14.76 10.20
CA GLN A 130 -9.56 -14.28 9.89
C GLN A 130 -9.76 -12.80 10.25
N SER A 131 -9.11 -12.34 11.33
CA SER A 131 -9.21 -10.95 11.78
C SER A 131 -8.60 -9.95 10.80
N GLU A 132 -7.56 -10.39 10.08
CA GLU A 132 -6.87 -9.63 9.05
C GLU A 132 -7.75 -9.48 7.80
N PHE A 133 -8.47 -10.54 7.43
CA PHE A 133 -9.47 -10.44 6.36
C PHE A 133 -10.59 -9.46 6.71
N SER A 134 -11.11 -9.52 7.95
CA SER A 134 -12.12 -8.59 8.43
C SER A 134 -11.62 -7.14 8.36
N LEU A 135 -10.36 -6.89 8.71
CA LEU A 135 -9.73 -5.57 8.56
C LEU A 135 -9.67 -5.13 7.09
N ILE A 136 -9.17 -5.99 6.19
CA ILE A 136 -9.09 -5.69 4.75
C ILE A 136 -10.47 -5.30 4.20
N LYS A 137 -11.51 -6.09 4.50
CA LYS A 137 -12.88 -5.85 4.04
C LYS A 137 -13.45 -4.56 4.62
N SER A 138 -13.18 -4.29 5.90
CA SER A 138 -13.64 -3.08 6.59
C SER A 138 -13.02 -1.83 5.97
N GLU A 139 -11.69 -1.78 5.84
CA GLU A 139 -11.02 -0.60 5.27
C GLU A 139 -11.40 -0.41 3.79
N TYR A 140 -11.52 -1.49 3.00
CA TYR A 140 -12.04 -1.40 1.64
C TYR A 140 -13.40 -0.70 1.57
N ASN A 141 -14.35 -1.09 2.44
CA ASN A 141 -15.67 -0.47 2.50
C ASN A 141 -15.60 1.00 2.94
N VAL A 142 -14.73 1.33 3.91
CA VAL A 142 -14.49 2.71 4.35
C VAL A 142 -13.96 3.56 3.20
N SER A 143 -12.93 3.10 2.50
CA SER A 143 -12.33 3.83 1.37
C SER A 143 -13.34 3.99 0.22
N CYS A 144 -14.13 2.96 -0.10
CA CYS A 144 -15.22 3.04 -1.09
C CYS A 144 -16.26 4.09 -0.71
N ASN A 145 -16.78 4.06 0.52
CA ASN A 145 -17.77 5.02 1.00
C ASN A 145 -17.24 6.46 0.95
N TYR A 146 -15.96 6.66 1.27
CA TYR A 146 -15.33 7.98 1.22
C TYR A 146 -15.25 8.52 -0.21
N VAL A 147 -14.83 7.68 -1.16
CA VAL A 147 -14.65 8.08 -2.58
C VAL A 147 -15.98 8.35 -3.27
N HIS A 148 -17.02 7.55 -2.97
CA HIS A 148 -18.34 7.66 -3.61
C HIS A 148 -19.28 8.67 -2.95
N GLY A 149 -18.79 9.49 -2.02
CA GLY A 149 -19.54 10.62 -1.46
C GLY A 149 -20.61 10.26 -0.42
N GLY A 150 -20.94 8.97 -0.25
CA GLY A 150 -21.86 8.47 0.79
C GLY A 150 -23.14 9.32 0.94
N LYS A 151 -23.61 9.47 2.18
CA LYS A 151 -24.77 10.33 2.52
C LYS A 151 -24.49 11.83 2.47
N LYS A 152 -23.28 12.28 2.13
CA LYS A 152 -22.91 13.71 2.20
C LYS A 152 -23.72 14.58 1.24
N LEU A 153 -24.22 13.99 0.16
CA LEU A 153 -25.11 14.65 -0.80
C LEU A 153 -26.53 14.88 -0.26
N GLU A 154 -26.87 14.40 0.93
CA GLU A 154 -28.12 14.73 1.63
C GLU A 154 -28.09 16.16 2.22
N HIS A 155 -26.93 16.83 2.22
CA HIS A 155 -26.75 18.21 2.69
C HIS A 155 -26.76 19.25 1.55
N SER A 156 -26.89 20.54 1.91
CA SER A 156 -26.85 21.63 0.93
C SER A 156 -25.47 21.74 0.27
N LEU A 157 -25.41 22.22 -0.98
CA LEU A 157 -24.15 22.37 -1.73
C LEU A 157 -23.12 23.23 -0.99
N ILE A 158 -23.57 24.29 -0.31
CA ILE A 158 -22.71 25.17 0.49
C ILE A 158 -22.16 24.40 1.69
N SER A 159 -22.98 23.63 2.40
CA SER A 159 -22.53 22.81 3.53
C SER A 159 -21.50 21.77 3.11
N VAL A 160 -21.68 21.15 1.94
CA VAL A 160 -20.73 20.16 1.39
C VAL A 160 -19.43 20.82 0.96
N LEU A 161 -19.49 21.99 0.33
CA LEU A 161 -18.32 22.76 -0.08
C LEU A 161 -17.54 23.27 1.14
N ASP A 162 -18.23 23.82 2.13
CA ASP A 162 -17.63 24.23 3.40
C ASP A 162 -17.01 23.04 4.12
N GLU A 163 -17.64 21.87 4.06
CA GLU A 163 -17.02 20.65 4.57
C GLU A 163 -15.70 20.37 3.82
N TYR A 164 -15.63 20.45 2.49
CA TYR A 164 -14.37 20.19 1.76
C TYR A 164 -13.28 21.26 1.94
N ILE A 165 -13.67 22.53 2.07
CA ILE A 165 -12.72 23.65 2.25
C ILE A 165 -12.24 23.71 3.70
N ASN A 166 -13.16 23.60 4.66
CA ASN A 166 -12.89 23.82 6.08
C ASN A 166 -12.54 22.54 6.82
N ASN A 167 -12.96 21.36 6.33
CA ASN A 167 -12.25 20.15 6.67
C ASN A 167 -10.90 20.14 5.93
N LYS A 168 -9.94 20.85 6.54
CA LYS A 168 -8.85 20.08 7.13
C LYS A 168 -9.54 19.02 7.97
N LEU A 169 -9.94 17.90 7.38
CA LEU A 169 -10.21 16.68 8.12
C LEU A 169 -8.84 16.49 8.73
N GLU A 170 -8.64 17.07 9.91
CA GLU A 170 -7.39 16.93 10.59
C GLU A 170 -7.25 15.43 10.58
N PHE A 171 -6.09 14.99 10.12
CA PHE A 171 -5.63 13.63 10.19
C PHE A 171 -5.48 13.27 11.70
N LYS A 172 -6.51 13.56 12.52
CA LYS A 172 -6.69 13.42 13.96
C LYS A 172 -6.44 11.97 14.33
N ASN A 173 -6.60 11.06 13.38
CA ASN A 173 -6.24 9.66 13.51
C ASN A 173 -5.32 9.12 12.39
N SER A 174 -4.35 9.92 11.93
CA SER A 174 -3.34 9.47 10.94
C SER A 174 -2.62 8.22 11.37
N ARG A 175 -2.35 8.09 12.66
CA ARG A 175 -1.72 6.91 13.24
C ARG A 175 -2.57 5.66 13.06
N ALA A 176 -3.89 5.74 13.28
CA ALA A 176 -4.78 4.59 13.10
C ALA A 176 -4.85 4.18 11.63
N LEU A 177 -5.01 5.15 10.71
CA LEU A 177 -5.00 4.89 9.28
C LEU A 177 -3.69 4.23 8.84
N TYR A 178 -2.54 4.82 9.18
CA TYR A 178 -1.22 4.28 8.82
C TYR A 178 -1.00 2.89 9.38
N ASN A 179 -1.43 2.63 10.61
CA ASN A 179 -1.35 1.30 11.22
C ASN A 179 -2.21 0.28 10.48
N ASN A 180 -3.45 0.63 10.14
CA ASN A 180 -4.37 -0.26 9.42
C ASN A 180 -3.85 -0.57 8.01
N MET A 181 -3.43 0.46 7.26
CA MET A 181 -2.80 0.29 5.95
C MET A 181 -1.52 -0.56 6.03
N SER A 182 -0.66 -0.30 7.03
CA SER A 182 0.57 -1.09 7.22
C SER A 182 0.27 -2.56 7.48
N ARG A 183 -0.75 -2.85 8.30
CA ARG A 183 -1.21 -4.21 8.58
C ARG A 183 -1.74 -4.89 7.31
N ILE A 184 -2.63 -4.22 6.58
CA ILE A 184 -3.20 -4.73 5.32
C ILE A 184 -2.11 -5.04 4.30
N ILE A 185 -1.21 -4.09 4.03
CA ILE A 185 -0.10 -4.27 3.07
C ILE A 185 0.81 -5.41 3.54
N THR A 186 1.12 -5.49 4.83
CA THR A 186 1.95 -6.59 5.37
C THR A 186 1.27 -7.95 5.18
N THR A 187 -0.04 -8.04 5.40
CA THR A 187 -0.83 -9.26 5.14
C THR A 187 -0.73 -9.67 3.68
N PHE A 188 -0.96 -8.77 2.74
CA PHE A 188 -0.83 -9.08 1.31
C PHE A 188 0.58 -9.52 0.92
N ILE A 189 1.61 -8.83 1.40
CA ILE A 189 3.00 -9.19 1.14
C ILE A 189 3.33 -10.59 1.70
N ARG A 190 2.82 -10.95 2.88
CA ARG A 190 3.00 -12.29 3.44
C ARG A 190 2.35 -13.36 2.56
N ILE A 191 1.14 -13.12 2.07
CA ILE A 191 0.45 -14.03 1.15
C ILE A 191 1.24 -14.21 -0.15
N ILE A 192 1.78 -13.12 -0.71
CA ILE A 192 2.63 -13.20 -1.91
C ILE A 192 3.88 -14.05 -1.64
N ILE A 193 4.56 -13.82 -0.51
CA ILE A 193 5.78 -14.57 -0.15
C ILE A 193 5.48 -16.06 0.04
N SER A 194 4.34 -16.42 0.64
CA SER A 194 3.99 -17.81 0.90
C SER A 194 3.46 -18.55 -0.34
N ASN A 195 2.82 -17.86 -1.28
CA ASN A 195 2.16 -18.49 -2.43
C ASN A 195 2.94 -18.35 -3.75
N ASN A 196 3.83 -17.37 -3.86
CA ASN A 196 4.68 -17.17 -5.03
C ASN A 196 6.16 -17.37 -4.65
N THR A 197 6.45 -18.48 -3.94
CA THR A 197 7.78 -18.75 -3.40
C THR A 197 8.85 -18.79 -4.47
N ASP A 198 8.55 -19.34 -5.65
CA ASP A 198 9.51 -19.48 -6.74
C ASP A 198 9.88 -18.13 -7.34
N THR A 199 8.89 -17.28 -7.64
CA THR A 199 9.12 -15.90 -8.08
C THR A 199 9.93 -15.13 -7.04
N VAL A 200 9.51 -15.14 -5.77
CA VAL A 200 10.22 -14.42 -4.71
C VAL A 200 11.64 -14.97 -4.51
N ASN A 201 11.83 -16.27 -4.67
CA ASN A 201 13.15 -16.88 -4.65
C ASN A 201 13.98 -16.44 -5.84
N ALA A 202 13.44 -16.38 -7.06
CA ALA A 202 14.14 -15.89 -8.24
C ALA A 202 14.61 -14.44 -8.05
N CYS A 203 13.71 -13.54 -7.62
CA CYS A 203 14.04 -12.13 -7.36
C CYS A 203 15.14 -11.95 -6.29
N PHE A 204 15.14 -12.81 -5.26
CA PHE A 204 15.96 -12.61 -4.06
C PHE A 204 16.93 -13.76 -3.73
N HIS A 205 17.23 -14.66 -4.67
CA HIS A 205 18.03 -15.88 -4.42
C HIS A 205 19.37 -15.57 -3.75
N ARG A 206 20.04 -14.50 -4.18
CA ARG A 206 21.31 -14.00 -3.62
C ARG A 206 21.16 -12.68 -2.85
N LYS A 207 19.92 -12.24 -2.59
CA LYS A 207 19.57 -10.94 -2.01
C LYS A 207 18.66 -11.09 -0.78
N LYS A 208 18.78 -12.18 -0.02
CA LYS A 208 17.89 -12.49 1.12
C LYS A 208 17.94 -11.46 2.24
N THR A 209 19.08 -10.81 2.45
CA THR A 209 19.23 -9.68 3.39
C THR A 209 18.46 -8.44 2.93
N ILE A 210 18.45 -8.17 1.63
CA ILE A 210 17.63 -7.09 1.03
C ILE A 210 16.15 -7.42 1.21
N LEU A 211 15.73 -8.65 0.90
CA LEU A 211 14.35 -9.11 1.11
C LEU A 211 13.91 -8.85 2.56
N ARG A 212 14.69 -9.32 3.55
CA ARG A 212 14.42 -9.10 4.98
C ARG A 212 14.28 -7.62 5.32
N TYR A 213 15.22 -6.80 4.85
CA TYR A 213 15.20 -5.35 5.07
C TYR A 213 13.95 -4.66 4.49
N LEU A 214 13.51 -5.06 3.28
CA LEU A 214 12.33 -4.49 2.62
C LEU A 214 11.02 -4.97 3.24
N ILE A 215 10.93 -6.22 3.68
CA ILE A 215 9.71 -6.77 4.28
C ILE A 215 9.59 -6.45 5.76
N GLY A 216 10.68 -6.07 6.43
CA GLY A 216 10.69 -5.72 7.86
C GLY A 216 10.77 -6.93 8.78
N ASN A 217 11.42 -8.01 8.32
CA ASN A 217 11.71 -9.23 9.09
C ASN A 217 13.17 -9.29 9.55
#